data_AF-A0A1G7T4S8-F1
#
_entry.id   AF-A0A1G7T4S8-F1
#
_cell.length_a   1.000
_cell.length_b   1.000
_cell.length_c   1.000
_cell.angle_alpha   90.00
_cell.angle_beta   90.00
_cell.angle_gamma   90.00
#
_symmetry.space_group_name_H-M   'P 1'
#
loop_
_entity.id
_entity.type
_entity.pdbx_description
1 polymer ?
#
loop_
_entity_poly.entity_id
_entity_poly.type
_entity_poly.pdbx_seq_one_letter_code
_entity_poly.pdbx_strand_id
1 'polypeptide(L)'
;MRATRSEKSFSGPADALLMAEGLVDPFHVVLGGIRGTDQVIPDLGVFVSTDGLALDYRMGPEWGKAEIESFLELLRKLHSLGGTISSPWWGEDGERDFHAALKRC
;
A
#
# COMPACT_ATOMS: atom_id res chain seq x y z
N MET A 1 -23.53 -8.14 21.86
CA MET A 1 -24.03 -7.85 20.50
C MET A 1 -22.88 -8.09 19.53
N ARG A 2 -23.02 -9.06 18.62
CA ARG A 2 -22.04 -9.27 17.53
C ARG A 2 -22.39 -8.26 16.45
N ALA A 3 -21.50 -7.30 16.20
CA ALA A 3 -21.55 -6.54 14.95
C ALA A 3 -21.21 -7.55 13.84
N THR A 4 -22.21 -7.92 13.04
CA THR A 4 -21.98 -8.54 11.74
C THR A 4 -21.28 -7.49 10.88
N ARG A 5 -19.94 -7.56 10.85
CA ARG A 5 -19.08 -6.80 9.95
C ARG A 5 -19.56 -7.13 8.53
N SER A 6 -20.34 -6.23 7.92
CA SER A 6 -20.73 -6.41 6.54
C SER A 6 -19.46 -6.19 5.72
N GLU A 7 -18.84 -7.28 5.25
CA GLU A 7 -17.83 -7.20 4.20
C GLU A 7 -18.53 -6.70 2.93
N LYS A 8 -18.66 -5.38 2.80
CA LYS A 8 -18.89 -4.78 1.49
C LYS A 8 -17.59 -4.99 0.72
N SER A 9 -17.62 -5.93 -0.22
CA SER A 9 -16.51 -6.20 -1.10
C SER A 9 -16.17 -4.93 -1.89
N PHE A 10 -14.88 -4.68 -2.04
CA PHE A 10 -14.37 -3.67 -2.96
C PHE A 10 -14.99 -3.87 -4.35
N SER A 11 -15.70 -2.85 -4.82
CA SER A 11 -16.41 -2.82 -6.10
C SER A 11 -15.67 -2.00 -7.16
N GLY A 12 -14.73 -1.15 -6.73
CA GLY A 12 -13.84 -0.39 -7.61
C GLY A 12 -13.22 0.83 -6.92
N PRO A 13 -12.37 1.60 -7.64
CA PRO A 13 -11.64 2.74 -7.05
C PRO A 13 -12.52 3.81 -6.39
N ALA A 14 -13.78 3.94 -6.82
CA ALA A 14 -14.75 4.86 -6.21
C ALA A 14 -15.01 4.55 -4.73
N ASP A 15 -14.82 3.30 -4.30
CA ASP A 15 -15.02 2.92 -2.89
C ASP A 15 -14.00 3.59 -1.97
N ALA A 16 -12.81 3.94 -2.47
CA ALA A 16 -11.82 4.69 -1.69
C ALA A 16 -12.35 6.10 -1.35
N LEU A 17 -13.06 6.75 -2.28
CA LEU A 17 -13.71 8.04 -2.02
C LEU A 17 -14.86 7.89 -1.02
N LEU A 18 -15.72 6.88 -1.21
CA LEU A 18 -16.81 6.60 -0.27
C LEU A 18 -16.28 6.32 1.15
N MET A 19 -15.12 5.65 1.26
CA MET A 19 -14.48 5.36 2.53
C MET A 19 -13.94 6.64 3.17
N ALA A 20 -13.26 7.48 2.39
CA ALA A 20 -12.78 8.79 2.83
C ALA A 20 -13.92 9.72 3.29
N GLU A 21 -15.11 9.60 2.69
CA GLU A 21 -16.32 10.32 3.08
C GLU A 21 -17.07 9.68 4.27
N GLY A 22 -16.60 8.53 4.79
CA GLY A 22 -17.24 7.80 5.88
C GLY A 22 -18.56 7.13 5.51
N LEU A 23 -18.81 6.92 4.21
CA LEU A 23 -20.03 6.28 3.68
C LEU A 23 -19.91 4.75 3.61
N VAL A 24 -18.70 4.21 3.75
CA VAL A 24 -18.44 2.76 3.86
C VAL A 24 -17.40 2.48 4.94
N ASP A 25 -17.45 1.28 5.50
CA ASP A 25 -16.47 0.81 6.48
C ASP A 25 -15.07 0.64 5.84
N PRO A 26 -13.98 0.70 6.65
CA PRO A 26 -12.64 0.32 6.21
C PRO A 26 -12.63 -1.08 5.57
N PHE A 27 -11.84 -1.24 4.51
CA PHE A 27 -11.81 -2.48 3.75
C PHE A 27 -10.39 -2.88 3.35
N HIS A 28 -10.23 -4.16 3.07
CA HIS A 28 -9.00 -4.73 2.52
C HIS A 28 -9.25 -5.16 1.07
N VAL A 29 -8.37 -4.76 0.17
CA VAL A 29 -8.34 -5.19 -1.22
C VAL A 29 -6.94 -5.70 -1.58
N VAL A 30 -6.86 -6.72 -2.43
CA VAL A 30 -5.60 -7.13 -3.05
C VAL A 30 -5.55 -6.54 -4.46
N LEU A 31 -4.51 -5.76 -4.73
CA LEU A 31 -4.28 -5.14 -6.03
C LEU A 31 -3.21 -5.93 -6.78
N GLY A 32 -3.60 -6.53 -7.91
CA GLY A 32 -2.70 -7.19 -8.83
C GLY A 32 -2.40 -6.35 -10.07
N GLY A 33 -1.31 -6.69 -10.77
CA GLY A 33 -0.95 -6.06 -12.04
C GLY A 33 -0.43 -4.62 -11.93
N ILE A 34 -0.09 -4.17 -10.72
CA ILE A 34 0.53 -2.86 -10.50
C ILE A 34 1.88 -2.82 -11.22
N ARG A 35 2.04 -1.84 -12.11
CA ARG A 35 3.24 -1.70 -12.94
C ARG A 35 4.09 -0.53 -12.45
N GLY A 36 5.31 -0.83 -12.03
CA GLY A 36 6.38 0.17 -11.93
C GLY A 36 7.08 0.37 -13.26
N THR A 37 8.20 1.10 -13.27
CA THR A 37 8.97 1.37 -14.48
C THR A 37 9.61 0.11 -15.03
N ASP A 38 10.18 -0.73 -14.17
CA ASP A 38 10.96 -1.89 -14.61
C ASP A 38 10.10 -3.16 -14.76
N GLN A 39 9.12 -3.36 -13.87
CA GLN A 39 8.39 -4.62 -13.80
C GLN A 39 6.99 -4.46 -13.18
N VAL A 40 6.14 -5.47 -13.38
CA VAL A 40 4.91 -5.65 -12.60
C VAL A 40 5.30 -6.14 -11.21
N ILE A 41 4.88 -5.44 -10.16
CA ILE A 41 5.14 -5.88 -8.78
C ILE A 41 4.22 -7.06 -8.42
N PRO A 42 4.65 -7.93 -7.49
CA PRO A 42 3.75 -8.92 -6.90
C PRO A 42 2.49 -8.28 -6.31
N ASP A 43 1.43 -9.09 -6.20
CA ASP A 43 0.15 -8.65 -5.65
C ASP A 43 0.32 -7.97 -4.28
N LEU A 44 -0.33 -6.83 -4.10
CA LEU A 44 -0.19 -5.97 -2.93
C LEU A 44 -1.52 -5.92 -2.16
N GLY A 45 -1.51 -6.30 -0.89
CA GLY A 45 -2.62 -6.07 0.01
C GLY A 45 -2.68 -4.59 0.39
N VAL A 46 -3.86 -3.99 0.29
CA VAL A 46 -4.09 -2.59 0.62
C VAL A 46 -5.28 -2.48 1.55
N PHE A 47 -5.01 -2.16 2.80
CA PHE A 47 -6.04 -1.80 3.76
C PHE A 47 -6.30 -0.30 3.68
N VAL A 48 -7.56 0.05 3.42
CA VAL A 48 -8.03 1.43 3.23
C VAL A 48 -8.79 1.87 4.48
N SER A 49 -8.32 2.93 5.14
CA SER A 49 -8.99 3.58 6.27
C SER A 49 -8.93 5.11 6.17
N THR A 50 -9.61 5.79 7.10
CA THR A 50 -9.56 7.26 7.22
C THR A 50 -8.18 7.76 7.63
N ASP A 51 -7.38 6.90 8.26
CA ASP A 51 -6.02 7.23 8.71
C ASP A 51 -4.99 7.06 7.59
N GLY A 52 -5.37 6.40 6.48
CA GLY A 52 -4.54 6.25 5.30
C GLY A 52 -4.60 4.86 4.68
N LEU A 53 -3.53 4.52 3.97
CA LEU A 53 -3.34 3.23 3.33
C LEU A 53 -2.27 2.43 4.08
N ALA A 54 -2.60 1.22 4.51
CA ALA A 54 -1.60 0.26 4.95
C ALA A 54 -1.35 -0.75 3.82
N LEU A 55 -0.10 -0.78 3.35
CA LEU A 55 0.34 -1.70 2.31
C LEU A 55 0.92 -2.94 2.99
N ASP A 56 0.22 -4.07 2.84
CA ASP A 56 0.78 -5.38 3.17
C ASP A 56 1.34 -6.01 1.90
N TYR A 57 2.51 -6.63 2.05
CA TYR A 57 3.09 -7.41 0.99
C TYR A 57 3.69 -8.66 1.58
N ARG A 58 3.50 -9.77 0.89
CA ARG A 58 4.10 -11.04 1.29
C ARG A 58 5.51 -11.09 0.73
N MET A 59 6.52 -10.99 1.60
CA MET A 59 7.90 -11.23 1.18
C MET A 59 8.08 -12.67 0.74
N GLY A 60 8.78 -12.85 -0.38
CA GLY A 60 8.95 -14.15 -1.03
C GLY A 60 9.92 -14.08 -2.22
N PRO A 61 10.19 -15.22 -2.87
CA PRO A 61 11.13 -15.30 -4.00
C PRO A 61 10.70 -14.46 -5.23
N GLU A 62 9.44 -14.05 -5.29
CA GLU A 62 8.89 -13.13 -6.29
C GLU A 62 9.40 -11.69 -6.14
N TRP A 63 9.92 -11.31 -4.96
CA TRP A 63 10.47 -9.99 -4.71
C TRP A 63 11.95 -9.93 -5.08
N GLY A 64 12.22 -9.92 -6.38
CA GLY A 64 13.54 -9.66 -6.94
C GLY A 64 13.90 -8.17 -6.89
N LYS A 65 15.10 -7.85 -7.38
CA LYS A 65 15.59 -6.46 -7.40
C LYS A 65 14.67 -5.54 -8.21
N ALA A 66 14.19 -5.98 -9.38
CA ALA A 66 13.36 -5.15 -10.27
C ALA A 66 11.97 -4.88 -9.67
N GLU A 67 11.40 -5.86 -8.97
CA GLU A 67 10.12 -5.77 -8.27
C GLU A 67 10.24 -4.83 -7.07
N ILE A 68 11.32 -4.91 -6.31
CA ILE A 68 11.61 -4.00 -5.20
C ILE A 68 11.77 -2.56 -5.70
N GLU A 69 12.53 -2.33 -6.78
CA GLU A 69 12.69 -0.98 -7.35
C GLU A 69 11.37 -0.41 -7.87
N SER A 70 10.57 -1.24 -8.55
CA SER A 70 9.23 -0.88 -9.03
C SER A 70 8.28 -0.53 -7.87
N PHE A 71 8.39 -1.21 -6.73
CA PHE A 71 7.62 -0.89 -5.53
C PHE A 71 8.11 0.38 -4.85
N LEU A 72 9.41 0.59 -4.71
CA LEU A 72 9.96 1.85 -4.20
C LEU A 72 9.53 3.05 -5.06
N GLU A 73 9.43 2.87 -6.38
CA GLU A 73 8.90 3.91 -7.26
C GLU A 73 7.41 4.21 -7.03
N LEU A 74 6.57 3.18 -6.84
CA LEU A 74 5.17 3.37 -6.47
C LEU A 74 5.06 4.22 -5.20
N LEU A 75 5.89 3.91 -4.19
CA LEU A 75 5.96 4.67 -2.95
C LEU A 75 6.38 6.13 -3.20
N ARG A 76 7.44 6.36 -4.00
CA ARG A 76 7.86 7.72 -4.39
C ARG A 76 6.73 8.50 -5.09
N LYS A 77 5.95 7.83 -5.95
CA LYS A 77 4.77 8.43 -6.62
C LYS A 77 3.68 8.81 -5.62
N LEU A 78 3.36 7.94 -4.66
CA LEU A 78 2.40 8.27 -3.60
C LEU A 78 2.87 9.47 -2.77
N HIS A 79 4.16 9.53 -2.46
CA HIS A 79 4.75 10.67 -1.78
C HIS A 79 4.72 11.96 -2.61
N SER A 80 4.98 11.90 -3.91
CA SER A 80 4.92 13.09 -4.78
C SER A 80 3.50 13.63 -4.96
N LEU A 81 2.48 12.81 -4.74
CA LEU A 81 1.07 13.22 -4.65
C LEU A 81 0.70 13.86 -3.30
N GLY A 82 1.65 13.99 -2.38
CA GLY A 82 1.45 14.60 -1.06
C GLY A 82 1.20 13.61 0.07
N GLY A 83 1.33 12.30 -0.19
CA GLY A 83 1.26 11.28 0.86
C GLY A 83 2.51 11.26 1.74
N THR A 84 2.33 10.92 3.03
CA THR A 84 3.44 10.59 3.92
C THR A 84 3.59 9.08 3.99
N ILE A 85 4.82 8.58 3.92
CA ILE A 85 5.10 7.14 4.03
C ILE A 85 5.89 6.90 5.31
N SER A 86 5.53 5.84 6.04
CA SER A 86 6.27 5.36 7.21
C SER A 86 6.30 3.84 7.24
N SER A 87 7.29 3.29 7.94
CA SER A 87 7.44 1.85 8.17
C SER A 87 7.62 1.57 9.67
N PRO A 88 6.59 1.87 10.51
CA PRO A 88 6.75 1.93 11.97
C PRO A 88 7.07 0.57 12.61
N TRP A 89 6.88 -0.52 11.86
CA TRP A 89 7.05 -1.89 12.32
C TRP A 89 8.49 -2.41 12.21
N TRP A 90 9.40 -1.66 11.57
CA TRP A 90 10.77 -2.09 11.26
C TRP A 90 11.83 -1.57 12.24
N GLY A 91 11.41 -0.85 13.28
CA GLY A 91 12.30 -0.19 14.22
C GLY A 91 13.08 0.97 13.59
N GLU A 92 13.87 1.68 14.41
CA GLU A 92 14.58 2.89 13.98
C GLU A 92 15.57 2.63 12.83
N ASP A 93 16.29 1.51 12.90
CA ASP A 93 17.26 1.14 11.87
C ASP A 93 16.58 0.82 10.53
N GLY A 94 15.51 0.02 10.56
CA GLY A 94 14.77 -0.35 9.36
C GLY A 94 14.03 0.83 8.74
N GLU A 95 13.49 1.72 9.58
CA GLU A 95 12.87 2.96 9.10
C GLU A 95 13.90 3.88 8.43
N ARG A 96 15.09 4.02 9.00
CA ARG A 96 16.18 4.77 8.37
C ARG A 96 16.58 4.18 7.02
N ASP A 97 16.76 2.86 6.95
CA ASP A 97 17.16 2.18 5.71
C ASP A 97 16.07 2.28 4.63
N PHE A 98 14.80 2.20 5.03
CA PHE A 98 13.66 2.41 4.14
C PHE A 98 13.62 3.83 3.57
N HIS A 99 13.79 4.85 4.41
CA HIS A 99 13.87 6.23 3.95
C HIS A 99 15.09 6.48 3.06
N ALA A 100 16.21 5.81 3.33
CA ALA A 100 17.38 5.88 2.46
C ALA A 100 17.11 5.25 1.09
N ALA A 101 16.40 4.13 1.03
CA ALA A 101 16.00 3.48 -0.22
C ALA A 101 15.06 4.38 -1.05
N LEU A 102 14.09 5.04 -0.42
CA LEU A 102 13.17 5.96 -1.10
C LEU A 102 13.87 7.19 -1.71
N LYS A 103 15.00 7.62 -1.14
CA LYS A 103 15.78 8.78 -1.63
C LYS A 103 16.74 8.45 -2.78
N ARG A 104 16.96 7.17 -3.09
CA ARG A 104 17.79 6.78 -4.24
C ARG A 104 17.04 7.09 -5.54
N CYS A 105 17.66 7.89 -6.41
CA CYS A 105 17.20 8.17 -7.76
C CYS A 105 17.90 7.25 -8.75
#